data_AF-A0A2E3RPX2-F1
#
_entry.id   AF-A0A2E3RPX2-F1
#
_cell.length_a   1.000
_cell.length_b   1.000
_cell.length_c   1.000
_cell.angle_alpha   90.00
_cell.angle_beta   90.00
_cell.angle_gamma   90.00
#
_symmetry.space_group_name_H-M   'P 1'
#
loop_
_entity.id
_entity.type
_entity.pdbx_description
1 polymer ?
#
loop_
_entity_poly.entity_id
_entity_poly.type
_entity_poly.pdbx_seq_one_letter_code
_entity_poly.pdbx_strand_id
1 'polypeptide(L)'
;MNTGLHASILLLGCFGQSAVVMAESNRPCIESIDETFGRGAVGELYSAATYVNVAGNPRLKLVADSFNGTWGTWVAPAIDQSVIEFHASFRFSFKNANGGPGDGFSFLWGDLSDASGTRMSGGEWGVEAFVTDGAGLSIGFDSYPALGDNGVDGRWGGVEFAFEPFDFELARYNDYEEAADPLNMATATVSWTRDTGVIVTIALPTFPPQVIFVDQGQDQTESIDPSGWSYGFAARNGSIDQDVLIGDLVITTIVECPDESLPADLDGDCRVDGADLALLLAQWGACKSGACIGDLDQDGQVDGNDLAQLLGAWGQEITCRKSSPGDRFSMRPLGTTPAGQGYLEYLPEGYASKEDDWPLMIVLHGIGSNGTSLDSAAVESVPGTSVDAISARCRSGHSMATRI
;
A
#
# COMPACT_ATOMS: atom_id res chain seq x y z
N MET A 1 -15.13 -3.76 52.08
CA MET A 1 -15.30 -3.05 50.79
C MET A 1 -14.61 -3.86 49.71
N ASN A 2 -15.37 -4.63 48.93
CA ASN A 2 -15.24 -4.66 47.48
C ASN A 2 -16.39 -5.50 46.92
N THR A 3 -17.13 -4.90 46.02
CA THR A 3 -18.32 -5.40 45.32
C THR A 3 -17.88 -6.17 44.08
N GLY A 4 -18.23 -7.46 44.00
CA GLY A 4 -18.12 -8.25 42.77
C GLY A 4 -19.35 -8.06 41.89
N LEU A 5 -19.13 -7.75 40.61
CA LEU A 5 -20.17 -7.77 39.58
C LEU A 5 -20.21 -9.15 38.90
N HIS A 6 -21.43 -9.67 38.74
CA HIS A 6 -21.77 -10.86 37.97
C HIS A 6 -21.69 -10.58 36.46
N ALA A 7 -21.26 -11.57 35.68
CA ALA A 7 -21.59 -11.68 34.25
C ALA A 7 -21.98 -13.13 33.92
N SER A 8 -23.14 -13.27 33.27
CA SER A 8 -23.75 -14.54 32.88
C SER A 8 -23.10 -15.13 31.63
N ILE A 9 -22.99 -16.46 31.59
CA ILE A 9 -22.46 -17.28 30.48
C ILE A 9 -23.63 -17.76 29.60
N LEU A 10 -23.48 -17.69 28.27
CA LEU A 10 -24.37 -18.37 27.31
C LEU A 10 -23.54 -19.35 26.45
N LEU A 11 -23.91 -20.63 26.45
CA LEU A 11 -23.34 -21.69 25.60
C LEU A 11 -24.19 -21.87 24.33
N LEU A 12 -23.56 -21.98 23.16
CA LEU A 12 -24.09 -22.72 22.00
C LEU A 12 -22.93 -23.22 21.11
N GLY A 13 -22.91 -24.53 20.80
CA GLY A 13 -21.92 -25.17 19.93
C GLY A 13 -22.36 -25.28 18.47
N CYS A 14 -21.41 -25.40 17.53
CA CYS A 14 -21.69 -25.56 16.09
C CYS A 14 -20.62 -26.35 15.32
N PHE A 15 -21.07 -27.05 14.28
CA PHE A 15 -20.37 -28.05 13.45
C PHE A 15 -19.78 -27.48 12.13
N GLY A 16 -18.61 -28.02 11.75
CA GLY A 16 -18.12 -28.46 10.42
C GLY A 16 -18.31 -27.65 9.14
N GLN A 17 -17.22 -27.07 8.62
CA GLN A 17 -16.90 -27.00 7.17
C GLN A 17 -15.39 -26.70 6.99
N SER A 18 -14.72 -27.42 6.08
CA SER A 18 -13.27 -27.48 5.89
C SER A 18 -12.64 -26.16 5.41
N ALA A 19 -11.47 -25.81 5.95
CA ALA A 19 -10.63 -24.70 5.50
C ALA A 19 -9.42 -25.23 4.70
N VAL A 20 -9.09 -24.54 3.62
CA VAL A 20 -7.86 -24.70 2.84
C VAL A 20 -6.75 -23.94 3.57
N VAL A 21 -5.60 -24.58 3.78
CA VAL A 21 -4.41 -23.96 4.37
C VAL A 21 -3.77 -23.08 3.29
N MET A 22 -3.76 -21.76 3.51
CA MET A 22 -2.97 -20.83 2.70
C MET A 22 -1.54 -20.81 3.27
N ALA A 23 -0.55 -21.03 2.42
CA ALA A 23 0.86 -20.97 2.78
C ALA A 23 1.27 -19.56 3.24
N GLU A 24 2.32 -19.46 4.05
CA GLU A 24 2.91 -18.21 4.59
C GLU A 24 3.41 -17.22 3.52
N SER A 25 3.35 -17.57 2.22
CA SER A 25 3.80 -16.77 1.08
C SER A 25 2.82 -15.68 0.61
N ASN A 26 1.72 -15.41 1.31
CA ASN A 26 0.62 -14.59 0.79
C ASN A 26 0.30 -13.33 1.64
N ARG A 27 1.29 -12.78 2.37
CA ARG A 27 1.14 -11.44 2.95
C ARG A 27 1.32 -10.40 1.84
N PRO A 28 0.38 -9.47 1.63
CA PRO A 28 0.56 -8.40 0.64
C PRO A 28 1.74 -7.51 1.05
N CYS A 29 2.64 -7.22 0.12
CA CYS A 29 3.69 -6.24 0.32
C CYS A 29 3.09 -4.85 0.17
N ILE A 30 3.44 -3.96 1.10
CA ILE A 30 2.88 -2.61 1.17
C ILE A 30 4.01 -1.60 1.01
N GLU A 31 3.89 -0.77 -0.01
CA GLU A 31 4.71 0.41 -0.20
C GLU A 31 3.88 1.66 0.15
N SER A 32 4.53 2.67 0.72
CA SER A 32 3.83 3.90 1.13
C SER A 32 4.61 5.16 0.79
N ILE A 33 3.89 6.16 0.28
CA ILE A 33 4.37 7.53 0.13
C ILE A 33 3.62 8.39 1.14
N ASP A 34 4.36 9.07 2.02
CA ASP A 34 3.83 10.03 2.98
C ASP A 34 4.56 11.36 2.78
N GLU A 35 3.85 12.32 2.18
CA GLU A 35 4.40 13.59 1.76
C GLU A 35 3.61 14.77 2.32
N THR A 36 4.30 15.51 3.19
CA THR A 36 3.85 16.82 3.65
C THR A 36 4.39 17.94 2.76
N PHE A 37 5.27 17.63 1.80
CA PHE A 37 5.99 18.59 0.96
C PHE A 37 6.84 19.59 1.75
N GLY A 38 7.30 19.16 2.92
CA GLY A 38 8.18 19.89 3.82
C GLY A 38 9.67 19.69 3.51
N ARG A 39 10.51 19.97 4.51
CA ARG A 39 11.95 19.74 4.39
C ARG A 39 12.22 18.25 4.25
N GLY A 40 12.81 17.84 3.13
CA GLY A 40 13.08 16.44 2.82
C GLY A 40 12.02 15.77 1.95
N ALA A 41 11.07 16.53 1.39
CA ALA A 41 10.14 16.05 0.38
C ALA A 41 10.87 15.33 -0.75
N VAL A 42 10.44 14.11 -1.04
CA VAL A 42 10.93 13.28 -2.12
C VAL A 42 10.09 13.53 -3.37
N GLY A 43 10.67 13.27 -4.54
CA GLY A 43 10.01 13.51 -5.84
C GLY A 43 10.63 14.66 -6.63
N GLU A 44 10.44 14.58 -7.93
CA GLU A 44 11.01 15.48 -8.93
C GLU A 44 10.02 16.56 -9.32
N LEU A 45 10.52 17.79 -9.45
CA LEU A 45 9.75 18.96 -9.84
C LEU A 45 10.06 19.34 -11.28
N TYR A 46 9.02 19.59 -12.06
CA TYR A 46 9.11 19.99 -13.45
C TYR A 46 8.47 21.38 -13.64
N SER A 47 9.16 22.23 -14.42
CA SER A 47 8.70 23.56 -14.80
C SER A 47 8.37 24.47 -13.60
N ALA A 48 7.12 24.93 -13.44
CA ALA A 48 6.73 25.90 -12.41
C ALA A 48 6.51 25.27 -11.03
N ALA A 49 6.49 23.93 -10.93
CA ALA A 49 6.23 23.24 -9.68
C ALA A 49 7.32 23.55 -8.65
N THR A 50 6.91 23.89 -7.44
CA THR A 50 7.80 24.24 -6.34
C THR A 50 7.20 23.88 -5.00
N TYR A 51 8.05 23.54 -4.03
CA TYR A 51 7.63 23.48 -2.64
C TYR A 51 7.54 24.89 -2.06
N VAL A 52 6.51 25.16 -1.27
CA VAL A 52 6.30 26.42 -0.55
C VAL A 52 5.99 26.13 0.90
N ASN A 53 6.26 27.09 1.79
CA ASN A 53 5.82 27.04 3.17
C ASN A 53 5.03 28.32 3.48
N VAL A 54 3.76 28.15 3.82
CA VAL A 54 2.82 29.25 4.04
C VAL A 54 2.33 29.19 5.47
N ALA A 55 2.70 30.19 6.27
CA ALA A 55 2.34 30.26 7.70
C ALA A 55 2.67 28.97 8.50
N GLY A 56 3.71 28.23 8.10
CA GLY A 56 4.11 26.97 8.76
C GLY A 56 3.51 25.72 8.13
N ASN A 57 2.67 25.85 7.09
CA ASN A 57 2.09 24.74 6.34
C ASN A 57 2.89 24.53 5.03
N PRO A 58 3.69 23.47 4.93
CA PRO A 58 4.38 23.14 3.68
C PRO A 58 3.38 22.62 2.64
N ARG A 59 3.54 23.03 1.39
CA ARG A 59 2.68 22.65 0.26
C ARG A 59 3.50 22.42 -0.99
N LEU A 60 3.06 21.50 -1.81
CA LEU A 60 3.42 21.46 -3.22
C LEU A 60 2.58 22.50 -3.94
N LYS A 61 3.25 23.40 -4.67
CA LYS A 61 2.59 24.35 -5.54
C LYS A 61 2.92 24.02 -6.98
N LEU A 62 1.91 23.68 -7.77
CA LEU A 62 2.13 23.24 -9.16
C LEU A 62 2.27 24.42 -10.13
N VAL A 63 1.39 25.41 -9.99
CA VAL A 63 1.38 26.65 -10.79
C VAL A 63 1.08 27.85 -9.88
N ALA A 64 1.24 29.07 -10.39
CA ALA A 64 1.10 30.29 -9.60
C ALA A 64 0.22 31.36 -10.27
N ASP A 65 -0.66 32.00 -9.49
CA ASP A 65 -1.48 33.13 -9.92
C ASP A 65 -0.58 34.25 -10.51
N SER A 66 -1.06 34.90 -11.57
CA SER A 66 -0.36 35.93 -12.36
C SER A 66 0.74 35.41 -13.30
N PHE A 67 0.84 34.09 -13.49
CA PHE A 67 1.76 33.44 -14.42
C PHE A 67 1.01 32.60 -15.47
N ASN A 68 0.36 33.28 -16.41
CA ASN A 68 -0.37 32.65 -17.52
C ASN A 68 0.57 31.87 -18.46
N GLY A 69 0.07 30.76 -19.03
CA GLY A 69 0.76 29.89 -19.98
C GLY A 69 1.78 28.97 -19.33
N THR A 70 1.79 28.90 -18.00
CA THR A 70 2.70 28.04 -17.25
C THR A 70 2.05 26.70 -16.93
N TRP A 71 2.90 25.71 -16.69
CA TRP A 71 2.52 24.41 -16.16
C TRP A 71 3.56 23.98 -15.14
N GLY A 72 3.17 23.09 -14.26
CA GLY A 72 4.09 22.43 -13.35
C GLY A 72 3.60 21.05 -12.99
N THR A 73 4.57 20.15 -12.84
CA THR A 73 4.33 18.74 -12.55
C THR A 73 5.26 18.30 -11.43
N TRP A 74 4.75 17.47 -10.53
CA TRP A 74 5.52 16.78 -9.52
C TRP A 74 5.35 15.27 -9.72
N VAL A 75 6.44 14.52 -9.61
CA VAL A 75 6.45 13.06 -9.77
C VAL A 75 7.18 12.43 -8.60
N ALA A 76 6.55 11.48 -7.93
CA ALA A 76 7.14 10.70 -6.86
C ALA A 76 8.24 9.76 -7.40
N PRO A 77 9.10 9.20 -6.53
CA PRO A 77 9.89 8.03 -6.92
C PRO A 77 8.97 6.90 -7.40
N ALA A 78 9.44 6.11 -8.38
CA ALA A 78 8.70 4.95 -8.85
C ALA A 78 8.66 3.84 -7.79
N ILE A 79 7.62 3.03 -7.85
CA ILE A 79 7.48 1.76 -7.16
C ILE A 79 8.12 0.69 -8.04
N ASP A 80 9.14 0.01 -7.52
CA ASP A 80 9.90 -0.98 -8.30
C ASP A 80 9.07 -2.23 -8.62
N GLN A 81 8.13 -2.59 -7.74
CA GLN A 81 7.26 -3.76 -7.87
C GLN A 81 5.98 -3.45 -8.65
N SER A 82 5.35 -4.51 -9.18
CA SER A 82 4.03 -4.43 -9.82
C SER A 82 2.96 -3.99 -8.82
N VAL A 83 2.25 -2.90 -9.11
CA VAL A 83 1.13 -2.44 -8.29
C VAL A 83 -0.11 -3.32 -8.51
N ILE A 84 -0.73 -3.78 -7.43
CA ILE A 84 -2.00 -4.53 -7.43
C ILE A 84 -3.18 -3.59 -7.15
N GLU A 85 -3.00 -2.73 -6.15
CA GLU A 85 -4.01 -1.79 -5.64
C GLU A 85 -3.32 -0.59 -5.00
N PHE A 86 -3.96 0.57 -5.00
CA PHE A 86 -3.55 1.68 -4.15
C PHE A 86 -4.73 2.47 -3.61
N HIS A 87 -4.47 3.17 -2.50
CA HIS A 87 -5.31 4.21 -1.95
C HIS A 87 -4.47 5.47 -1.74
N ALA A 88 -4.80 6.53 -2.47
CA ALA A 88 -4.22 7.85 -2.33
C ALA A 88 -5.21 8.79 -1.65
N SER A 89 -4.75 9.56 -0.68
CA SER A 89 -5.46 10.66 -0.05
C SER A 89 -4.57 11.89 -0.07
N PHE A 90 -5.11 13.03 -0.50
CA PHE A 90 -4.39 14.29 -0.48
C PHE A 90 -5.34 15.46 -0.27
N ARG A 91 -4.79 16.56 0.21
CA ARG A 91 -5.49 17.83 0.29
C ARG A 91 -5.17 18.69 -0.90
N PHE A 92 -6.17 19.43 -1.37
CA PHE A 92 -5.99 20.43 -2.41
C PHE A 92 -6.79 21.70 -2.14
N SER A 93 -6.30 22.81 -2.67
CA SER A 93 -7.01 24.08 -2.73
C SER A 93 -6.50 24.92 -3.88
N PHE A 94 -7.29 25.94 -4.22
CA PHE A 94 -6.95 26.94 -5.21
C PHE A 94 -6.80 28.29 -4.52
N LYS A 95 -5.74 29.03 -4.83
CA LYS A 95 -5.69 30.46 -4.54
C LYS A 95 -5.84 31.24 -5.84
N ASN A 96 -6.82 32.12 -5.88
CA ASN A 96 -7.02 33.07 -6.98
C ASN A 96 -7.67 34.34 -6.42
N ALA A 97 -7.00 35.48 -6.56
CA ALA A 97 -7.50 36.74 -6.00
C ALA A 97 -8.47 37.50 -6.93
N ASN A 98 -8.44 37.21 -8.24
CA ASN A 98 -9.18 37.98 -9.25
C ASN A 98 -10.00 37.08 -10.19
N GLY A 99 -10.33 35.87 -9.77
CA GLY A 99 -11.04 34.88 -10.58
C GLY A 99 -11.64 33.73 -9.77
N GLY A 100 -12.33 32.84 -10.45
CA GLY A 100 -12.79 31.57 -9.90
C GLY A 100 -11.66 30.55 -9.80
N PRO A 101 -11.95 29.32 -9.35
CA PRO A 101 -11.01 28.22 -9.55
C PRO A 101 -10.80 28.01 -11.07
N GLY A 102 -9.57 27.70 -11.48
CA GLY A 102 -9.24 27.44 -12.88
C GLY A 102 -7.76 27.56 -13.25
N ASP A 103 -7.21 26.79 -14.19
CA ASP A 103 -7.91 25.80 -15.04
C ASP A 103 -8.20 24.47 -14.30
N GLY A 104 -7.27 24.01 -13.47
CA GLY A 104 -7.43 22.76 -12.72
C GLY A 104 -6.10 22.05 -12.50
N PHE A 105 -6.17 20.78 -12.12
CA PHE A 105 -5.01 19.91 -11.98
C PHE A 105 -5.41 18.45 -12.16
N SER A 106 -4.45 17.55 -12.27
CA SER A 106 -4.69 16.10 -12.24
C SER A 106 -3.83 15.41 -11.21
N PHE A 107 -4.35 14.30 -10.67
CA PHE A 107 -3.56 13.25 -10.01
C PHE A 107 -3.22 12.17 -11.05
N LEU A 108 -1.96 11.71 -11.05
CA LEU A 108 -1.39 10.84 -12.07
C LEU A 108 -0.92 9.53 -11.44
N TRP A 109 -1.09 8.41 -12.15
CA TRP A 109 -0.35 7.18 -11.87
C TRP A 109 -0.10 6.36 -13.15
N GLY A 110 1.05 5.69 -13.20
CA GLY A 110 1.49 4.92 -14.36
C GLY A 110 3.00 5.02 -14.57
N ASP A 111 3.47 4.62 -15.76
CA ASP A 111 4.86 4.81 -16.15
C ASP A 111 5.14 6.29 -16.45
N LEU A 112 5.91 6.93 -15.57
CA LEU A 112 6.37 8.31 -15.69
C LEU A 112 7.90 8.39 -15.82
N SER A 113 8.56 7.30 -16.22
CA SER A 113 10.02 7.20 -16.26
C SER A 113 10.66 8.04 -17.38
N ASP A 114 9.97 8.23 -18.51
CA ASP A 114 10.44 9.08 -19.61
C ASP A 114 9.97 10.53 -19.48
N ALA A 115 10.82 11.34 -18.85
CA ALA A 115 10.63 12.78 -18.70
C ALA A 115 11.25 13.62 -19.84
N SER A 116 11.60 13.02 -20.98
CA SER A 116 12.27 13.74 -22.06
C SER A 116 11.38 14.80 -22.73
N GLY A 117 12.00 15.91 -23.16
CA GLY A 117 11.30 16.95 -23.93
C GLY A 117 10.13 17.58 -23.17
N THR A 118 8.92 17.53 -23.72
CA THR A 118 7.71 18.11 -23.12
C THR A 118 6.81 17.08 -22.44
N ARG A 119 7.29 15.86 -22.22
CA ARG A 119 6.47 14.74 -21.74
C ARG A 119 5.84 14.98 -20.36
N MET A 120 6.50 15.74 -19.50
CA MET A 120 5.94 16.12 -18.19
C MET A 120 5.05 17.38 -18.22
N SER A 121 4.89 18.02 -19.38
CA SER A 121 3.91 19.10 -19.52
C SER A 121 2.51 18.56 -19.35
N GLY A 122 1.70 19.16 -18.49
CA GLY A 122 0.37 18.63 -18.18
C GLY A 122 -0.55 19.64 -17.51
N GLY A 123 -1.76 19.18 -17.19
CA GLY A 123 -2.80 19.98 -16.56
C GLY A 123 -3.92 19.10 -15.98
N GLU A 124 -5.14 19.58 -16.07
CA GLU A 124 -6.37 18.87 -15.68
C GLU A 124 -6.62 17.58 -16.45
N TRP A 125 -6.03 17.38 -17.64
CA TRP A 125 -6.21 16.17 -18.44
C TRP A 125 -5.02 15.21 -18.44
N GLY A 126 -4.19 15.27 -17.39
CA GLY A 126 -2.99 14.47 -17.28
C GLY A 126 -1.76 15.15 -17.88
N VAL A 127 -0.78 14.34 -18.28
CA VAL A 127 0.50 14.79 -18.87
C VAL A 127 0.63 14.33 -20.33
N GLU A 128 1.42 15.07 -21.10
CA GLU A 128 1.70 14.78 -22.52
C GLU A 128 2.26 13.37 -22.73
N ALA A 129 3.03 12.84 -21.76
CA ALA A 129 3.51 11.46 -21.77
C ALA A 129 2.35 10.46 -21.95
N PHE A 130 1.31 10.59 -21.13
CA PHE A 130 0.16 9.69 -21.15
C PHE A 130 -0.65 9.83 -22.44
N VAL A 131 -0.83 11.06 -22.90
CA VAL A 131 -1.54 11.34 -24.17
C VAL A 131 -0.80 10.74 -25.36
N THR A 132 0.52 10.93 -25.42
CA THR A 132 1.37 10.48 -26.54
C THR A 132 1.45 8.96 -26.60
N ASP A 133 1.58 8.32 -25.45
CA ASP A 133 1.75 6.89 -25.35
C ASP A 133 0.40 6.14 -25.44
N GLY A 134 -0.71 6.86 -25.24
CA GLY A 134 -2.04 6.28 -25.14
C GLY A 134 -2.17 5.35 -23.93
N ALA A 135 -1.41 5.63 -22.87
CA ALA A 135 -1.31 4.83 -21.66
C ALA A 135 -1.12 5.72 -20.42
N GLY A 136 -1.26 5.14 -19.23
CA GLY A 136 -1.22 5.88 -17.98
C GLY A 136 -2.59 6.44 -17.60
N LEU A 137 -2.78 6.69 -16.30
CA LEU A 137 -4.06 7.01 -15.73
C LEU A 137 -4.02 8.36 -15.03
N SER A 138 -5.09 9.11 -15.14
CA SER A 138 -5.24 10.35 -14.40
C SER A 138 -6.66 10.55 -13.90
N ILE A 139 -6.76 11.19 -12.73
CA ILE A 139 -7.98 11.85 -12.28
C ILE A 139 -7.79 13.35 -12.45
N GLY A 140 -8.54 13.93 -13.37
CA GLY A 140 -8.60 15.36 -13.61
C GLY A 140 -9.59 16.05 -12.68
N PHE A 141 -9.20 17.23 -12.21
CA PHE A 141 -10.02 18.15 -11.43
C PHE A 141 -10.15 19.43 -12.28
N ASP A 142 -11.06 19.38 -13.24
CA ASP A 142 -11.36 20.47 -14.17
C ASP A 142 -12.22 21.52 -13.46
N SER A 143 -11.56 22.59 -13.01
CA SER A 143 -12.18 23.60 -12.18
C SER A 143 -12.62 24.84 -12.95
N TYR A 144 -12.31 24.92 -14.25
CA TYR A 144 -12.75 25.99 -15.13
C TYR A 144 -13.49 25.49 -16.37
N PRO A 145 -14.76 25.89 -16.58
CA PRO A 145 -15.65 25.22 -17.53
C PRO A 145 -15.50 25.80 -18.94
N ALA A 146 -14.30 26.21 -19.36
CA ALA A 146 -14.06 27.08 -20.53
C ALA A 146 -14.94 26.76 -21.76
N LEU A 147 -15.21 25.46 -21.99
CA LEU A 147 -16.06 24.94 -23.07
C LEU A 147 -16.98 23.77 -22.62
N GLY A 148 -17.18 23.54 -21.32
CA GLY A 148 -17.85 22.36 -20.75
C GLY A 148 -18.44 22.59 -19.36
N ASP A 149 -18.72 21.52 -18.60
CA ASP A 149 -19.06 21.63 -17.17
C ASP A 149 -17.78 21.47 -16.33
N ASN A 150 -17.71 22.15 -15.18
CA ASN A 150 -16.69 21.85 -14.17
C ASN A 150 -16.92 20.45 -13.63
N GLY A 151 -15.85 19.70 -13.37
CA GLY A 151 -16.02 18.34 -12.92
C GLY A 151 -14.73 17.62 -12.59
N VAL A 152 -14.93 16.34 -12.31
CA VAL A 152 -13.86 15.39 -12.07
C VAL A 152 -13.95 14.32 -13.15
N ASP A 153 -12.87 14.13 -13.88
CA ASP A 153 -12.79 13.16 -14.95
C ASP A 153 -11.75 12.08 -14.66
N GLY A 154 -12.01 10.87 -15.16
CA GLY A 154 -11.05 9.78 -15.19
C GLY A 154 -10.59 9.56 -16.62
N ARG A 155 -9.27 9.52 -16.85
CA ARG A 155 -8.68 9.31 -18.19
C ARG A 155 -7.67 8.18 -18.22
N TRP A 156 -7.69 7.44 -19.33
CA TRP A 156 -6.64 6.53 -19.77
C TRP A 156 -5.92 7.15 -20.97
N GLY A 157 -4.65 7.52 -20.81
CA GLY A 157 -3.97 8.38 -21.75
C GLY A 157 -4.75 9.69 -21.94
N GLY A 158 -5.09 10.01 -23.19
CA GLY A 158 -5.97 11.15 -23.51
C GLY A 158 -7.48 10.86 -23.51
N VAL A 159 -7.90 9.61 -23.27
CA VAL A 159 -9.30 9.18 -23.44
C VAL A 159 -10.03 9.17 -22.11
N GLU A 160 -11.15 9.90 -22.03
CA GLU A 160 -12.04 9.92 -20.86
C GLU A 160 -12.85 8.63 -20.74
N PHE A 161 -12.89 8.06 -19.54
CA PHE A 161 -13.72 6.91 -19.18
C PHE A 161 -14.81 7.24 -18.16
N ALA A 162 -14.70 8.38 -17.45
CA ALA A 162 -15.70 8.87 -16.51
C ALA A 162 -15.64 10.39 -16.42
N PHE A 163 -16.80 11.01 -16.17
CA PHE A 163 -16.92 12.43 -15.85
C PHE A 163 -18.10 12.63 -14.90
N GLU A 164 -17.90 13.37 -13.83
CA GLU A 164 -18.97 13.80 -12.93
C GLU A 164 -18.86 15.31 -12.67
N PRO A 165 -19.93 16.10 -12.87
CA PRO A 165 -19.93 17.52 -12.55
C PRO A 165 -19.62 17.79 -11.08
N PHE A 166 -18.77 18.77 -10.81
CA PHE A 166 -18.37 19.11 -9.46
C PHE A 166 -18.03 20.60 -9.33
N ASP A 167 -18.48 21.24 -8.25
CA ASP A 167 -18.23 22.66 -7.98
C ASP A 167 -17.05 22.83 -7.01
N PHE A 168 -16.02 23.53 -7.48
CA PHE A 168 -14.78 23.78 -6.77
C PHE A 168 -14.74 25.11 -6.01
N GLU A 169 -15.81 25.92 -6.03
CA GLU A 169 -15.81 27.24 -5.40
C GLU A 169 -15.51 27.22 -3.90
N LEU A 170 -15.88 26.15 -3.20
CA LEU A 170 -15.61 25.96 -1.78
C LEU A 170 -14.17 25.49 -1.47
N ALA A 171 -13.37 25.20 -2.49
CA ALA A 171 -11.93 24.93 -2.36
C ALA A 171 -11.07 26.12 -2.82
N ARG A 172 -11.69 27.26 -3.18
CA ARG A 172 -11.03 28.45 -3.72
C ARG A 172 -10.98 29.60 -2.74
N TYR A 173 -9.80 30.19 -2.58
CA TYR A 173 -9.52 31.27 -1.64
C TYR A 173 -8.84 32.45 -2.31
N ASN A 174 -9.07 33.65 -1.77
CA ASN A 174 -8.36 34.86 -2.21
C ASN A 174 -7.04 35.04 -1.46
N ASP A 175 -7.03 34.65 -0.18
CA ASP A 175 -5.86 34.75 0.70
C ASP A 175 -5.02 33.47 0.65
N TYR A 176 -3.71 33.67 0.68
CA TYR A 176 -2.74 32.59 0.52
C TYR A 176 -2.60 31.75 1.79
N GLU A 177 -2.72 32.35 2.97
CA GLU A 177 -2.70 31.62 4.25
C GLU A 177 -3.97 30.79 4.41
N GLU A 178 -5.13 31.35 4.05
CA GLU A 178 -6.40 30.61 4.02
C GLU A 178 -6.34 29.40 3.08
N ALA A 179 -5.80 29.58 1.86
CA ALA A 179 -5.67 28.51 0.89
C ALA A 179 -4.74 27.38 1.37
N ALA A 180 -3.66 27.73 2.08
CA ALA A 180 -2.68 26.75 2.54
C ALA A 180 -3.04 26.09 3.88
N ASP A 181 -4.02 26.60 4.62
CA ASP A 181 -4.46 26.02 5.90
C ASP A 181 -5.12 24.65 5.67
N PRO A 182 -4.61 23.55 6.27
CA PRO A 182 -5.19 22.22 6.10
C PRO A 182 -6.67 22.11 6.48
N LEU A 183 -7.20 22.99 7.35
CA LEU A 183 -8.62 23.00 7.72
C LEU A 183 -9.52 23.56 6.61
N ASN A 184 -8.95 24.32 5.68
CA ASN A 184 -9.63 24.95 4.56
C ASN A 184 -9.40 24.22 3.23
N MET A 185 -8.54 23.20 3.19
CA MET A 185 -8.31 22.43 1.97
C MET A 185 -9.35 21.32 1.83
N ALA A 186 -9.82 21.09 0.60
CA ALA A 186 -10.61 19.91 0.27
C ALA A 186 -9.72 18.66 0.34
N THR A 187 -10.29 17.52 0.70
CA THR A 187 -9.60 16.22 0.69
C THR A 187 -10.14 15.36 -0.42
N ALA A 188 -9.29 14.95 -1.35
CA ALA A 188 -9.60 13.94 -2.35
C ALA A 188 -9.06 12.58 -1.90
N THR A 189 -9.82 11.53 -2.18
CA THR A 189 -9.34 10.15 -2.08
C THR A 189 -9.54 9.46 -3.42
N VAL A 190 -8.47 8.90 -3.97
CA VAL A 190 -8.46 8.12 -5.21
C VAL A 190 -7.99 6.72 -4.85
N SER A 191 -8.82 5.73 -5.12
CA SER A 191 -8.45 4.32 -4.97
C SER A 191 -8.54 3.63 -6.31
N TRP A 192 -7.62 2.71 -6.58
CA TRP A 192 -7.66 1.87 -7.76
C TRP A 192 -7.32 0.43 -7.40
N THR A 193 -8.05 -0.50 -8.00
CA THR A 193 -7.66 -1.92 -8.02
C THR A 193 -7.72 -2.41 -9.46
N ARG A 194 -6.90 -3.42 -9.76
CA ARG A 194 -6.95 -4.10 -11.06
C ARG A 194 -8.33 -4.71 -11.36
N ASP A 195 -9.03 -5.19 -10.33
CA ASP A 195 -10.28 -5.96 -10.50
C ASP A 195 -11.52 -5.06 -10.60
N THR A 196 -11.49 -3.86 -10.02
CA THR A 196 -12.67 -2.99 -9.93
C THR A 196 -12.51 -1.63 -10.61
N GLY A 197 -11.28 -1.22 -10.94
CA GLY A 197 -11.01 0.11 -11.49
C GLY A 197 -10.95 1.17 -10.40
N VAL A 198 -11.41 2.39 -10.72
CA VAL A 198 -11.16 3.60 -9.92
C VAL A 198 -12.38 4.03 -9.10
N ILE A 199 -12.13 4.41 -7.85
CA ILE A 199 -13.08 5.07 -6.96
C ILE A 199 -12.53 6.44 -6.58
N VAL A 200 -13.36 7.48 -6.68
CA VAL A 200 -13.00 8.85 -6.29
C VAL A 200 -14.02 9.41 -5.30
N THR A 201 -13.53 9.99 -4.22
CA THR A 201 -14.34 10.78 -3.29
C THR A 201 -13.70 12.14 -3.00
N ILE A 202 -14.52 13.15 -2.75
CA ILE A 202 -14.06 14.48 -2.36
C ILE A 202 -14.84 14.96 -1.14
N ALA A 203 -14.13 15.34 -0.09
CA ALA A 203 -14.67 16.08 1.04
C ALA A 203 -14.28 17.55 0.90
N LEU A 204 -15.27 18.42 0.68
CA LEU A 204 -15.05 19.87 0.76
C LEU A 204 -14.86 20.29 2.24
N PRO A 205 -14.20 21.43 2.50
CA PRO A 205 -13.97 21.89 3.86
C PRO A 205 -15.27 21.95 4.66
N THR A 206 -15.29 21.28 5.83
CA THR A 206 -16.47 21.15 6.72
C THR A 206 -17.63 20.28 6.22
N PHE A 207 -17.56 19.72 5.02
CA PHE A 207 -18.57 18.81 4.46
C PHE A 207 -18.11 17.34 4.53
N PRO A 208 -19.05 16.38 4.67
CA PRO A 208 -18.70 14.96 4.58
C PRO A 208 -18.21 14.60 3.16
N PRO A 209 -17.42 13.53 3.01
CA PRO A 209 -17.00 13.04 1.70
C PRO A 209 -18.19 12.74 0.77
N GLN A 210 -18.08 13.22 -0.46
CA GLN A 210 -19.00 12.95 -1.55
C GLN A 210 -18.37 11.92 -2.48
N VAL A 211 -19.15 10.91 -2.87
CA VAL A 211 -18.72 9.95 -3.90
C VAL A 211 -18.85 10.64 -5.26
N ILE A 212 -17.77 10.67 -6.02
CA ILE A 212 -17.73 11.24 -7.36
C ILE A 212 -18.08 10.14 -8.36
N PHE A 213 -17.28 9.08 -8.41
CA PHE A 213 -17.61 7.85 -9.14
C PHE A 213 -16.97 6.62 -8.50
N VAL A 214 -17.51 5.45 -8.83
CA VAL A 214 -17.15 4.13 -8.25
C VAL A 214 -16.98 3.14 -9.39
N ASP A 215 -15.95 2.30 -9.27
CA ASP A 215 -15.63 1.19 -10.16
C ASP A 215 -15.64 1.58 -11.66
N GLN A 216 -15.03 2.72 -11.98
CA GLN A 216 -14.92 3.23 -13.35
C GLN A 216 -13.55 2.89 -13.95
N GLY A 217 -13.49 2.79 -15.28
CA GLY A 217 -12.22 2.59 -15.99
C GLY A 217 -11.71 1.14 -16.04
N GLN A 218 -12.50 0.16 -15.59
CA GLN A 218 -12.07 -1.26 -15.56
C GLN A 218 -11.68 -1.78 -16.96
N ASP A 219 -12.51 -1.54 -17.98
CA ASP A 219 -12.26 -1.99 -19.36
C ASP A 219 -10.94 -1.43 -19.93
N GLN A 220 -10.52 -0.25 -19.45
CA GLN A 220 -9.29 0.42 -19.83
C GLN A 220 -8.08 -0.06 -19.02
N THR A 221 -8.30 -0.72 -17.87
CA THR A 221 -7.26 -1.03 -16.88
C THR A 221 -7.05 -2.51 -16.57
N GLU A 222 -7.89 -3.41 -17.10
CA GLU A 222 -7.82 -4.85 -16.83
C GLU A 222 -6.49 -5.50 -17.23
N SER A 223 -5.88 -5.06 -18.34
CA SER A 223 -4.69 -5.70 -18.93
C SER A 223 -3.42 -4.84 -18.88
N ILE A 224 -3.34 -3.91 -17.94
CA ILE A 224 -2.24 -2.94 -17.88
C ILE A 224 -1.06 -3.51 -17.12
N ASP A 225 0.15 -3.14 -17.56
CA ASP A 225 1.40 -3.43 -16.87
C ASP A 225 1.59 -2.41 -15.73
N PRO A 226 1.54 -2.83 -14.45
CA PRO A 226 1.62 -1.94 -13.32
C PRO A 226 3.03 -1.86 -12.73
N SER A 227 4.03 -2.38 -13.44
CA SER A 227 5.43 -2.33 -13.00
C SER A 227 6.04 -0.96 -13.22
N GLY A 228 6.96 -0.57 -12.33
CA GLY A 228 7.68 0.72 -12.44
C GLY A 228 6.78 1.94 -12.33
N TRP A 229 5.57 1.78 -11.80
CA TRP A 229 4.61 2.88 -11.69
C TRP A 229 5.09 3.94 -10.71
N SER A 230 4.84 5.19 -11.07
CA SER A 230 4.98 6.33 -10.16
C SER A 230 3.64 7.05 -10.03
N TYR A 231 3.60 7.99 -9.10
CA TYR A 231 2.47 8.86 -8.83
C TYR A 231 2.88 10.31 -9.06
N GLY A 232 1.92 11.17 -9.40
CA GLY A 232 2.24 12.56 -9.61
C GLY A 232 1.04 13.50 -9.57
N PHE A 233 1.35 14.77 -9.72
CA PHE A 233 0.36 15.82 -9.94
C PHE A 233 0.81 16.72 -11.07
N ALA A 234 -0.12 17.17 -11.91
CA ALA A 234 0.14 18.17 -12.94
C ALA A 234 -0.92 19.26 -12.93
N ALA A 235 -0.52 20.51 -13.14
CA ALA A 235 -1.44 21.63 -13.31
C ALA A 235 -0.92 22.60 -14.37
N ARG A 236 -1.85 23.39 -14.92
CA ARG A 236 -1.54 24.48 -15.84
C ARG A 236 -2.34 25.74 -15.52
N ASN A 237 -1.78 26.87 -15.88
CA ASN A 237 -2.47 28.15 -15.96
C ASN A 237 -2.70 28.48 -17.43
N GLY A 238 -3.96 28.43 -17.88
CA GLY A 238 -4.35 28.79 -19.24
C GLY A 238 -5.36 29.93 -19.25
N SER A 239 -6.65 29.60 -19.20
CA SER A 239 -7.70 30.62 -19.33
C SER A 239 -7.90 31.39 -18.03
N ILE A 240 -7.84 30.67 -16.91
CA ILE A 240 -7.69 31.24 -15.58
C ILE A 240 -6.31 30.86 -15.06
N ASP A 241 -5.63 31.82 -14.46
CA ASP A 241 -4.42 31.62 -13.70
C ASP A 241 -4.74 31.55 -12.20
N GLN A 242 -4.17 30.54 -11.54
CA GLN A 242 -4.32 30.30 -10.11
C GLN A 242 -3.03 29.75 -9.51
N ASP A 243 -2.95 29.74 -8.19
CA ASP A 243 -2.08 28.81 -7.49
C ASP A 243 -2.85 27.52 -7.21
N VAL A 244 -2.28 26.38 -7.59
CA VAL A 244 -2.76 25.05 -7.18
C VAL A 244 -1.88 24.55 -6.06
N LEU A 245 -2.45 24.36 -4.87
CA LEU A 245 -1.75 23.89 -3.69
C LEU A 245 -2.19 22.47 -3.35
N ILE A 246 -1.22 21.57 -3.21
CA ILE A 246 -1.39 20.19 -2.76
C ILE A 246 -0.68 20.01 -1.42
N GLY A 247 -1.29 19.24 -0.52
CA GLY A 247 -0.75 18.98 0.81
C GLY A 247 -1.16 17.61 1.34
N ASP A 248 -0.46 17.16 2.38
CA ASP A 248 -0.82 15.98 3.18
C ASP A 248 -1.12 14.74 2.31
N LEU A 249 -0.24 14.45 1.35
CA LEU A 249 -0.35 13.31 0.45
C LEU A 249 0.02 12.03 1.21
N VAL A 250 -0.88 11.05 1.20
CA VAL A 250 -0.62 9.70 1.66
C VAL A 250 -1.07 8.74 0.58
N ILE A 251 -0.16 7.90 0.09
CA ILE A 251 -0.45 6.82 -0.84
C ILE A 251 -0.05 5.52 -0.17
N THR A 252 -0.99 4.58 -0.03
CA THR A 252 -0.73 3.21 0.38
C THR A 252 -0.92 2.32 -0.83
N THR A 253 0.12 1.60 -1.22
CA THR A 253 0.14 0.73 -2.40
C THR A 253 0.32 -0.70 -1.97
N ILE A 254 -0.54 -1.59 -2.43
CA ILE A 254 -0.34 -3.03 -2.36
C ILE A 254 0.37 -3.44 -3.64
N VAL A 255 1.54 -4.06 -3.50
CA VAL A 255 2.34 -4.54 -4.62
C VAL A 255 2.41 -6.05 -4.63
N GLU A 256 2.66 -6.62 -5.82
CA GLU A 256 3.17 -7.98 -5.91
C GLU A 256 4.45 -8.00 -5.08
N CYS A 257 4.48 -8.85 -4.06
CA CYS A 257 5.71 -9.02 -3.33
C CYS A 257 6.81 -9.38 -4.33
N PRO A 258 8.02 -8.80 -4.18
CA PRO A 258 9.19 -9.48 -4.71
C PRO A 258 9.06 -10.94 -4.26
N ASP A 259 9.38 -11.90 -5.11
CA ASP A 259 9.43 -13.28 -4.64
C ASP A 259 10.48 -13.32 -3.51
N GLU A 260 9.99 -13.21 -2.27
CA GLU A 260 10.79 -13.23 -1.04
C GLU A 260 11.40 -14.62 -0.86
N SER A 261 10.99 -15.60 -1.68
CA SER A 261 11.78 -16.80 -1.86
C SER A 261 12.92 -16.49 -2.83
N LEU A 262 14.14 -16.51 -2.32
CA LEU A 262 15.26 -17.03 -3.08
C LEU A 262 15.18 -18.54 -2.88
N PRO A 263 14.53 -19.34 -3.76
CA PRO A 263 14.40 -20.76 -3.49
C PRO A 263 15.77 -21.45 -3.41
N ALA A 264 16.76 -20.84 -4.06
CA ALA A 264 18.16 -21.24 -4.04
C ALA A 264 18.96 -20.78 -2.80
N ASP A 265 18.39 -19.93 -1.93
CA ASP A 265 18.91 -19.64 -0.59
C ASP A 265 18.41 -20.75 0.35
N LEU A 266 19.23 -21.78 0.47
CA LEU A 266 18.92 -23.01 1.19
C LEU A 266 19.22 -22.91 2.68
N ASP A 267 20.07 -21.97 3.09
CA ASP A 267 20.42 -21.75 4.50
C ASP A 267 19.64 -20.59 5.15
N GLY A 268 18.93 -19.79 4.36
CA GLY A 268 18.06 -18.71 4.77
C GLY A 268 18.80 -17.46 5.21
N ASP A 269 20.05 -17.26 4.76
CA ASP A 269 20.87 -16.11 5.13
C ASP A 269 20.66 -14.86 4.27
N CYS A 270 19.72 -14.96 3.32
CA CYS A 270 19.30 -13.97 2.34
C CYS A 270 20.23 -13.81 1.14
N ARG A 271 21.16 -14.76 0.92
CA ARG A 271 22.11 -14.75 -0.18
C ARG A 271 22.19 -16.13 -0.81
N VAL A 272 22.42 -16.19 -2.11
CA VAL A 272 22.71 -17.45 -2.81
C VAL A 272 24.22 -17.54 -3.05
N ASP A 273 24.91 -18.35 -2.25
CA ASP A 273 26.36 -18.51 -2.35
C ASP A 273 26.86 -19.96 -2.15
N GLY A 274 28.13 -20.08 -1.75
CA GLY A 274 28.77 -21.37 -1.53
C GLY A 274 28.15 -22.17 -0.39
N ALA A 275 27.49 -21.53 0.57
CA ALA A 275 26.78 -22.20 1.66
C ALA A 275 25.57 -22.98 1.12
N ASP A 276 24.78 -22.38 0.24
CA ASP A 276 23.62 -23.02 -0.39
C ASP A 276 24.03 -24.14 -1.32
N LEU A 277 25.07 -23.91 -2.14
CA LEU A 277 25.60 -24.97 -3.00
C LEU A 277 26.08 -26.17 -2.18
N ALA A 278 26.68 -25.95 -1.01
CA ALA A 278 27.08 -27.04 -0.14
C ALA A 278 25.87 -27.82 0.41
N LEU A 279 24.76 -27.13 0.73
CA LEU A 279 23.51 -27.76 1.15
C LEU A 279 22.83 -28.56 0.03
N LEU A 280 22.77 -28.01 -1.18
CA LEU A 280 22.23 -28.71 -2.36
C LEU A 280 23.01 -30.00 -2.62
N LEU A 281 24.34 -29.91 -2.69
CA LEU A 281 25.20 -31.08 -2.94
C LEU A 281 25.16 -32.11 -1.81
N ALA A 282 24.90 -31.69 -0.57
CA ALA A 282 24.71 -32.62 0.56
C ALA A 282 23.44 -33.48 0.42
N GLN A 283 22.47 -33.04 -0.38
CA GLN A 283 21.19 -33.72 -0.60
C GLN A 283 21.09 -34.43 -1.96
N TRP A 284 22.18 -34.49 -2.72
CA TRP A 284 22.21 -35.06 -4.07
C TRP A 284 21.56 -36.45 -4.17
N GLY A 285 20.68 -36.60 -5.16
CA GLY A 285 19.90 -37.80 -5.44
C GLY A 285 18.47 -37.72 -4.90
N ALA A 286 17.79 -38.87 -4.83
CA ALA A 286 16.38 -38.92 -4.47
C ALA A 286 16.10 -38.44 -3.03
N CYS A 287 15.08 -37.60 -2.84
CA CYS A 287 14.66 -37.18 -1.51
C CYS A 287 14.10 -38.38 -0.72
N LYS A 288 14.72 -38.72 0.42
CA LYS A 288 14.47 -40.00 1.13
C LYS A 288 13.22 -40.03 2.02
N SER A 289 12.53 -38.91 2.24
CA SER A 289 11.40 -38.83 3.20
C SER A 289 10.38 -37.70 2.97
N GLY A 290 10.20 -37.21 1.74
CA GLY A 290 9.37 -36.03 1.42
C GLY A 290 10.20 -34.95 0.73
N ALA A 291 9.67 -33.72 0.61
CA ALA A 291 10.40 -32.59 0.02
C ALA A 291 11.76 -32.40 0.71
N CYS A 292 12.83 -32.29 -0.07
CA CYS A 292 14.16 -31.95 0.42
C CYS A 292 14.54 -30.54 -0.07
N ILE A 293 15.26 -29.77 0.74
CA ILE A 293 15.46 -28.33 0.48
C ILE A 293 16.23 -28.08 -0.83
N GLY A 294 17.08 -29.02 -1.26
CA GLY A 294 17.81 -28.90 -2.53
C GLY A 294 17.02 -29.27 -3.78
N ASP A 295 15.76 -29.73 -3.66
CA ASP A 295 14.87 -30.08 -4.78
C ASP A 295 14.05 -28.83 -5.15
N LEU A 296 14.64 -27.99 -6.01
CA LEU A 296 14.16 -26.66 -6.37
C LEU A 296 13.05 -26.71 -7.41
N ASP A 297 13.05 -27.69 -8.32
CA ASP A 297 11.93 -27.92 -9.25
C ASP A 297 10.84 -28.87 -8.72
N GLN A 298 11.00 -29.40 -7.50
CA GLN A 298 10.05 -30.24 -6.80
C GLN A 298 9.73 -31.56 -7.53
N ASP A 299 10.70 -32.11 -8.26
CA ASP A 299 10.54 -33.36 -9.00
C ASP A 299 10.77 -34.62 -8.15
N GLY A 300 11.20 -34.43 -6.90
CA GLY A 300 11.52 -35.48 -5.94
C GLY A 300 12.97 -35.94 -5.96
N GLN A 301 13.85 -35.29 -6.73
CA GLN A 301 15.28 -35.55 -6.82
C GLN A 301 16.07 -34.24 -6.73
N VAL A 302 17.25 -34.31 -6.12
CA VAL A 302 18.25 -33.22 -6.20
C VAL A 302 19.28 -33.60 -7.25
N ASP A 303 19.25 -32.94 -8.39
CA ASP A 303 20.12 -33.25 -9.52
C ASP A 303 20.70 -32.02 -10.25
N GLY A 304 21.09 -32.22 -11.52
CA GLY A 304 21.69 -31.18 -12.34
C GLY A 304 20.75 -30.01 -12.64
N ASN A 305 19.43 -30.22 -12.63
CA ASN A 305 18.45 -29.17 -12.86
C ASN A 305 18.38 -28.21 -11.66
N ASP A 306 18.36 -28.73 -10.43
CA ASP A 306 18.41 -27.92 -9.22
C ASP A 306 19.72 -27.16 -9.12
N LEU A 307 20.84 -27.82 -9.45
CA LEU A 307 22.13 -27.16 -9.50
C LEU A 307 22.14 -26.01 -10.52
N ALA A 308 21.51 -26.19 -11.68
CA ALA A 308 21.40 -25.13 -12.68
C ALA A 308 20.53 -23.96 -12.20
N GLN A 309 19.45 -24.24 -11.46
CA GLN A 309 18.62 -23.21 -10.83
C GLN A 309 19.40 -22.44 -9.76
N LEU A 310 20.12 -23.12 -8.87
CA LEU A 310 20.96 -22.48 -7.85
C LEU A 310 22.06 -21.61 -8.48
N LEU A 311 22.77 -22.12 -9.49
CA LEU A 311 23.81 -21.35 -10.18
C LEU A 311 23.24 -20.19 -11.01
N GLY A 312 22.00 -20.31 -11.49
CA GLY A 312 21.27 -19.23 -12.14
C GLY A 312 20.96 -18.06 -11.18
N ALA A 313 20.77 -18.37 -9.90
CA ALA A 313 20.56 -17.40 -8.83
C ALA A 313 21.86 -16.96 -8.12
N TRP A 314 23.04 -17.41 -8.58
CA TRP A 314 24.30 -17.19 -7.86
C TRP A 314 24.63 -15.71 -7.61
N GLY A 315 24.90 -15.37 -6.36
CA GLY A 315 25.22 -14.01 -5.93
C GLY A 315 24.02 -13.07 -5.85
N GLN A 316 22.80 -13.57 -6.04
CA GLN A 316 21.59 -12.83 -5.68
C GLN A 316 21.52 -12.67 -4.15
N GLU A 317 21.02 -11.51 -3.73
CA GLU A 317 20.81 -11.13 -2.34
C GLU A 317 19.47 -10.39 -2.26
N ILE A 318 18.62 -10.79 -1.32
CA ILE A 318 17.39 -10.05 -0.98
C ILE A 318 17.54 -9.45 0.41
N THR A 319 16.82 -8.38 0.70
CA THR A 319 16.74 -7.83 2.06
C THR A 319 15.70 -8.58 2.88
N CYS A 320 15.91 -9.86 3.17
CA CYS A 320 15.09 -10.49 4.22
C CYS A 320 15.56 -10.01 5.61
N ARG A 321 14.60 -9.70 6.48
CA ARG A 321 14.89 -9.47 7.90
C ARG A 321 15.52 -10.75 8.42
N LYS A 322 16.83 -10.73 8.73
CA LYS A 322 17.45 -11.80 9.53
C LYS A 322 16.62 -11.95 10.80
N SER A 323 15.91 -13.08 10.93
CA SER A 323 15.17 -13.37 12.16
C SER A 323 16.16 -13.28 13.32
N SER A 324 16.03 -12.27 14.17
CA SER A 324 16.88 -12.18 15.36
C SER A 324 16.56 -13.36 16.28
N PRO A 325 17.52 -13.85 17.09
CA PRO A 325 17.22 -14.86 18.11
C PRO A 325 16.12 -14.35 19.04
N GLY A 326 14.91 -14.87 18.85
CA GLY A 326 13.73 -14.42 19.59
C GLY A 326 12.55 -14.09 18.71
N ASP A 327 12.66 -13.84 17.40
CA ASP A 327 11.47 -13.65 16.57
C ASP A 327 10.87 -15.00 16.15
N ARG A 328 10.15 -15.66 17.08
CA ARG A 328 9.52 -16.96 16.81
C ARG A 328 8.15 -17.11 17.44
N PHE A 329 7.24 -17.64 16.63
CA PHE A 329 5.95 -18.13 17.08
C PHE A 329 5.94 -19.66 16.99
N SER A 330 5.65 -20.35 18.09
CA SER A 330 5.76 -21.81 18.15
C SER A 330 4.58 -22.42 18.89
N MET A 331 3.88 -23.33 18.21
CA MET A 331 2.82 -24.11 18.84
C MET A 331 3.40 -25.24 19.71
N ARG A 332 2.90 -25.37 20.94
CA ARG A 332 3.25 -26.41 21.91
C ARG A 332 2.01 -27.25 22.23
N PRO A 333 1.74 -28.35 21.50
CA PRO A 333 0.59 -29.20 21.77
C PRO A 333 0.59 -29.82 23.18
N LEU A 334 -0.59 -30.21 23.67
CA LEU A 334 -0.71 -30.90 24.96
C LEU A 334 0.11 -32.21 24.93
N GLY A 335 0.99 -32.38 25.93
CA GLY A 335 1.86 -33.55 26.05
C GLY A 335 3.24 -33.41 25.40
N THR A 336 3.52 -32.34 24.65
CA THR A 336 4.87 -32.07 24.12
C THR A 336 5.73 -31.24 25.08
N THR A 337 5.15 -30.74 26.17
CA THR A 337 5.83 -30.01 27.25
C THR A 337 5.30 -30.49 28.61
N PRO A 338 5.98 -30.16 29.72
CA PRO A 338 5.49 -30.48 31.07
C PRO A 338 4.20 -29.74 31.47
N ALA A 339 3.75 -28.76 30.69
CA ALA A 339 2.52 -28.03 30.98
C ALA A 339 1.28 -28.94 30.83
N GLY A 340 0.31 -28.80 31.73
CA GLY A 340 -0.94 -29.57 31.72
C GLY A 340 -1.93 -29.18 30.60
N GLN A 341 -1.53 -28.28 29.71
CA GLN A 341 -2.30 -27.74 28.58
C GLN A 341 -1.32 -27.43 27.44
N GLY A 342 -1.79 -27.47 26.20
CA GLY A 342 -0.97 -26.92 25.11
C GLY A 342 -1.10 -25.38 25.04
N TYR A 343 -0.17 -24.72 24.36
CA TYR A 343 -0.09 -23.27 24.29
C TYR A 343 0.59 -22.79 23.01
N LEU A 344 0.41 -21.51 22.69
CA LEU A 344 1.20 -20.81 21.67
C LEU A 344 2.29 -20.02 22.40
N GLU A 345 3.54 -20.26 22.01
CA GLU A 345 4.73 -19.56 22.52
C GLU A 345 5.06 -18.45 21.53
N TYR A 346 4.94 -17.19 21.97
CA TYR A 346 5.45 -16.04 21.22
C TYR A 346 6.71 -15.53 21.92
N LEU A 347 7.79 -15.48 21.16
CA LEU A 347 8.99 -14.76 21.54
C LEU A 347 9.04 -13.50 20.66
N PRO A 348 9.20 -12.30 21.26
CA PRO A 348 9.43 -11.08 20.51
C PRO A 348 10.90 -10.94 20.09
N GLU A 349 11.15 -10.04 19.15
CA GLU A 349 12.49 -9.69 18.69
C GLU A 349 13.44 -9.34 19.86
N GLY A 350 14.65 -9.92 19.87
CA GLY A 350 15.67 -9.67 20.89
C GLY A 350 15.47 -10.38 22.23
N TYR A 351 14.44 -11.23 22.35
CA TYR A 351 14.08 -11.94 23.59
C TYR A 351 15.17 -12.89 24.13
N ALA A 352 16.11 -13.38 23.31
CA ALA A 352 17.19 -14.26 23.79
C ALA A 352 18.45 -13.49 24.27
N SER A 353 18.38 -12.16 24.38
CA SER A 353 19.56 -11.32 24.63
C SER A 353 19.85 -11.02 26.11
N LYS A 354 18.95 -11.40 27.04
CA LYS A 354 19.16 -11.22 28.50
C LYS A 354 18.83 -12.49 29.28
N GLU A 355 19.60 -12.76 30.34
CA GLU A 355 19.43 -13.97 31.17
C GLU A 355 18.11 -14.03 31.95
N ASP A 356 17.35 -12.92 32.03
CA ASP A 356 16.11 -12.78 32.81
C ASP A 356 14.83 -12.62 31.96
N ASP A 357 14.90 -12.86 30.66
CA ASP A 357 13.74 -12.72 29.78
C ASP A 357 12.78 -13.92 29.97
N TRP A 358 11.50 -13.67 30.29
CA TRP A 358 10.45 -14.70 30.46
C TRP A 358 9.44 -14.68 29.30
N PRO A 359 9.09 -15.84 28.71
CA PRO A 359 8.42 -15.83 27.42
C PRO A 359 6.97 -15.42 27.64
N LEU A 360 6.42 -14.61 26.74
CA LEU A 360 5.00 -14.32 26.79
C LEU A 360 4.24 -15.58 26.35
N MET A 361 3.73 -16.33 27.32
CA MET A 361 2.88 -17.49 27.07
C MET A 361 1.42 -17.05 27.02
N ILE A 362 0.81 -17.15 25.84
CA ILE A 362 -0.62 -16.88 25.67
C ILE A 362 -1.37 -18.20 25.72
N VAL A 363 -2.20 -18.36 26.76
CA VAL A 363 -3.00 -19.56 27.00
C VAL A 363 -4.43 -19.30 26.54
N LEU A 364 -4.74 -19.68 25.30
CA LEU A 364 -6.11 -19.71 24.81
C LEU A 364 -6.82 -20.95 25.40
N HIS A 365 -7.91 -20.75 26.13
CA HIS A 365 -8.67 -21.84 26.72
C HIS A 365 -9.35 -22.63 25.59
N GLY A 366 -8.93 -23.89 25.40
CA GLY A 366 -9.34 -24.71 24.25
C GLY A 366 -8.22 -25.63 23.74
N ILE A 367 -6.96 -25.32 24.06
CA ILE A 367 -5.87 -26.26 23.79
C ILE A 367 -5.81 -27.30 24.93
N GLY A 368 -6.57 -28.39 24.78
CA GLY A 368 -6.52 -29.54 25.67
C GLY A 368 -7.81 -29.92 26.41
N SER A 369 -9.00 -29.60 25.89
CA SER A 369 -10.24 -30.29 26.30
C SER A 369 -11.01 -30.80 25.07
N ASN A 370 -11.79 -31.88 25.23
CA ASN A 370 -12.38 -32.79 24.20
C ASN A 370 -13.31 -32.14 23.12
N GLY A 371 -12.90 -31.05 22.49
CA GLY A 371 -13.52 -30.48 21.29
C GLY A 371 -12.66 -30.80 20.08
N THR A 372 -13.22 -31.50 19.09
CA THR A 372 -12.55 -31.88 17.85
C THR A 372 -12.47 -30.68 16.89
N SER A 373 -11.25 -30.28 16.51
CA SER A 373 -10.86 -29.29 15.47
C SER A 373 -10.73 -27.82 15.92
N LEU A 374 -9.49 -27.31 15.85
CA LEU A 374 -9.13 -25.89 15.89
C LEU A 374 -8.01 -25.59 14.87
N ASP A 375 -8.22 -25.90 13.60
CA ASP A 375 -7.29 -25.56 12.50
C ASP A 375 -7.31 -24.05 12.13
N SER A 376 -7.75 -23.14 13.02
CA SER A 376 -8.08 -21.75 12.61
C SER A 376 -7.75 -20.62 13.61
N ALA A 377 -6.69 -20.74 14.42
CA ALA A 377 -6.13 -19.58 15.10
C ALA A 377 -5.06 -18.92 14.20
N ALA A 378 -5.30 -17.68 13.76
CA ALA A 378 -4.36 -16.90 12.94
C ALA A 378 -4.03 -15.58 13.64
N VAL A 379 -2.79 -15.10 13.46
CA VAL A 379 -2.38 -13.76 13.90
C VAL A 379 -2.79 -12.78 12.79
N GLU A 380 -3.55 -11.74 13.14
CA GLU A 380 -3.91 -10.65 12.24
C GLU A 380 -3.28 -9.36 12.78
N SER A 381 -2.62 -8.58 11.91
CA SER A 381 -2.24 -7.22 12.25
C SER A 381 -3.50 -6.35 12.32
N VAL A 382 -3.65 -5.57 13.39
CA VAL A 382 -4.74 -4.57 13.48
C VAL A 382 -4.25 -3.30 12.78
N PRO A 383 -4.94 -2.81 11.73
CA PRO A 383 -4.54 -1.59 11.05
C PRO A 383 -4.41 -0.41 12.03
N GLY A 384 -3.25 0.24 12.05
CA GLY A 384 -2.98 1.44 12.86
C GLY A 384 -2.28 1.22 14.21
N THR A 385 -1.79 0.01 14.53
CA THR A 385 -0.92 -0.21 15.70
C THR A 385 0.33 -1.03 15.35
N SER A 386 1.50 -0.66 15.89
CA SER A 386 2.78 -1.36 15.71
C SER A 386 2.90 -2.64 16.56
N VAL A 387 1.79 -3.28 16.91
CA VAL A 387 1.76 -4.45 17.80
C VAL A 387 0.83 -5.50 17.21
N ASP A 388 1.34 -6.73 17.06
CA ASP A 388 0.56 -7.87 16.59
C ASP A 388 -0.53 -8.24 17.61
N ALA A 389 -1.76 -8.46 17.15
CA ALA A 389 -2.87 -8.92 17.97
C ALA A 389 -3.20 -10.38 17.63
N ILE A 390 -3.54 -11.18 18.65
CA ILE A 390 -4.07 -12.53 18.42
C ILE A 390 -5.58 -12.43 18.19
N SER A 391 -6.00 -12.73 16.96
CA SER A 391 -7.40 -12.79 16.51
C SER A 391 -7.87 -14.25 16.58
N ALA A 392 -8.74 -14.58 17.54
CA ALA A 392 -9.42 -15.87 17.55
C ALA A 392 -10.82 -15.70 16.93
N ARG A 393 -10.99 -16.09 15.67
CA ARG A 393 -12.31 -16.07 15.02
C ARG A 393 -13.16 -17.24 15.52
N CYS A 394 -14.17 -16.94 16.33
CA CYS A 394 -15.29 -17.87 16.54
C CYS A 394 -16.37 -17.62 15.49
N ARG A 395 -17.00 -18.69 14.97
CA ARG A 395 -17.88 -18.72 13.78
C ARG A 395 -19.16 -17.84 13.80
N SER A 396 -19.36 -16.95 14.76
CA SER A 396 -20.54 -16.06 14.82
C SER A 396 -20.25 -14.57 14.55
N GLY A 397 -19.15 -14.23 13.88
CA GLY A 397 -18.89 -12.84 13.45
C GLY A 397 -18.53 -11.87 14.59
N HIS A 398 -18.13 -12.37 15.75
CA HIS A 398 -17.54 -11.56 16.82
C HIS A 398 -16.10 -11.97 17.04
N SER A 399 -15.20 -11.02 16.76
CA SER A 399 -13.78 -11.07 17.14
C SER A 399 -13.66 -10.85 18.65
N MET A 400 -12.92 -11.72 19.34
CA MET A 400 -12.30 -11.34 20.60
C MET A 400 -10.88 -10.89 20.30
N ALA A 401 -10.63 -9.59 20.38
CA ALA A 401 -9.29 -9.03 20.40
C ALA A 401 -8.87 -8.84 21.86
N THR A 402 -7.83 -9.56 22.29
CA THR A 402 -7.13 -9.22 23.53
C THR A 402 -5.93 -8.38 23.13
N ARG A 403 -5.93 -7.10 23.52
CA ARG A 403 -4.72 -6.26 23.48
C ARG A 403 -3.73 -6.81 24.51
N ILE A 404 -2.50 -7.06 24.09
CA ILE A 404 -1.37 -7.40 24.97
C ILE A 404 -0.82 -6.12 25.57
#